data_AF-G2NR85-F1
#
_entry.id   AF-G2NR85-F1
#
_cell.length_a   1.000
_cell.length_b   1.000
_cell.length_c   1.000
_cell.angle_alpha   90.00
_cell.angle_beta   90.00
_cell.angle_gamma   90.00
#
_symmetry.space_group_name_H-M   'P 1'
#
loop_
_entity.id
_entity.type
_entity.pdbx_description
1 polymer ?
#
loop_
_entity_poly.entity_id
_entity_poly.type
_entity_poly.pdbx_seq_one_letter_code
_entity_poly.pdbx_strand_id
1 'polypeptide(L)'
;MPRRPAGHTARRSAVLAAFTVSALVATASPAPAAPGGTPDPMNRAFARAAARYDVPRDLLAAVGYGETHLDGHSGRPSQAGGYGVMHLVSNPVNHSLEKAAQLTGESRAELRQDTEANILGGAAVLRSHADELGLDGDERDDIDAWYPAVARYSGAEGTVAALYADTVYTFLAQGLRATVAGGERIAVASRPVAPEKGALASAETAAQSPDYPPAKWVAAASGNYATGRSASVDKVIIHVMQGSYAGTISWFQNSASKVSSHYVVRSSDGEVTQMVRDKDTAYHAKSANASSLGIEHEGYIDDPSWFTDPMYRSSAALTAHLCNRYGIPKDRSHIIGHSEAPGNDHTDPGANWNWTYYMQLVAGGGSGSETDDLSFDSYATQKTGSAGAQVKAVQQLLHDQGYEPGAVDGLFGTATKSAVQAFQTTRGLPADGTVGARTWTALLSAGTTPQLSQGASGDAVKRLQRALTAALGATLAVDGTFGPATDTAVRGYQKARGLTVDGHVGPDTWAALQSGR
;
A
#
# COMPACT_ATOMS: atom_id res chain seq x y z
N MET A 1 -15.50 1.81 -75.59
CA MET A 1 -16.66 1.21 -76.30
C MET A 1 -16.96 -0.16 -75.69
N PRO A 2 -18.19 -0.68 -75.69
CA PRO A 2 -19.39 -0.20 -74.99
C PRO A 2 -20.10 -1.33 -74.19
N ARG A 3 -21.17 -0.98 -73.45
CA ARG A 3 -22.40 -1.78 -73.20
C ARG A 3 -22.30 -3.14 -72.44
N ARG A 4 -22.91 -3.16 -71.24
CA ARG A 4 -23.72 -4.30 -70.70
C ARG A 4 -24.84 -4.68 -71.71
N PRO A 5 -25.42 -5.92 -71.78
CA PRO A 5 -26.09 -6.57 -70.64
C PRO A 5 -26.34 -8.12 -70.65
N ALA A 6 -26.89 -8.59 -69.52
CA ALA A 6 -27.95 -9.60 -69.33
C ALA A 6 -27.77 -11.09 -69.73
N GLY A 7 -27.95 -11.96 -68.73
CA GLY A 7 -28.40 -13.34 -68.86
C GLY A 7 -29.17 -13.75 -67.59
N HIS A 8 -30.50 -13.78 -67.70
CA HIS A 8 -31.49 -14.11 -66.67
C HIS A 8 -31.46 -15.58 -66.24
N THR A 9 -31.93 -15.87 -65.01
CA THR A 9 -33.00 -16.84 -64.64
C THR A 9 -32.92 -17.10 -63.13
N ALA A 10 -33.96 -17.32 -62.33
CA ALA A 10 -35.41 -17.24 -62.49
C ALA A 10 -36.06 -17.24 -61.08
N ARG A 11 -37.19 -16.52 -60.97
CA ARG A 11 -38.42 -16.81 -60.18
C ARG A 11 -38.29 -16.97 -58.65
N ARG A 12 -38.78 -15.99 -57.87
CA ARG A 12 -40.16 -15.87 -57.32
C ARG A 12 -40.47 -17.03 -56.36
N SER A 13 -40.70 -16.79 -55.07
CA SER A 13 -41.98 -16.24 -54.61
C SER A 13 -41.90 -15.46 -53.29
N ALA A 14 -42.76 -14.45 -53.21
CA ALA A 14 -42.96 -13.54 -52.10
C ALA A 14 -43.89 -14.11 -51.02
N VAL A 15 -43.70 -13.68 -49.78
CA VAL A 15 -44.81 -13.30 -48.88
C VAL A 15 -44.41 -12.00 -48.19
N LEU A 16 -45.25 -10.99 -48.41
CA LEU A 16 -45.18 -9.65 -47.84
C LEU A 16 -46.07 -9.62 -46.59
N ALA A 17 -45.55 -9.15 -45.46
CA ALA A 17 -46.38 -8.66 -44.36
C ALA A 17 -45.76 -7.36 -43.86
N ALA A 18 -46.52 -6.28 -44.04
CA ALA A 18 -46.17 -4.92 -43.68
C ALA A 18 -46.41 -4.68 -42.18
N PHE A 19 -45.50 -3.94 -41.54
CA PHE A 19 -45.81 -3.17 -40.34
C PHE A 19 -45.22 -1.76 -40.46
N THR A 20 -46.08 -0.79 -40.18
CA THR A 20 -45.95 0.66 -40.21
C THR A 20 -44.95 1.17 -39.17
N VAL A 21 -44.00 2.01 -39.59
CA VAL A 21 -43.11 2.78 -38.70
C VAL A 21 -43.78 4.13 -38.41
N SER A 22 -44.20 4.34 -37.18
CA SER A 22 -44.55 5.67 -36.66
C SER A 22 -43.28 6.34 -36.12
N ALA A 23 -42.87 7.45 -36.73
CA ALA A 23 -41.76 8.27 -36.26
C ALA A 23 -42.19 9.08 -35.03
N LEU A 24 -41.59 8.79 -33.87
CA LEU A 24 -41.68 9.63 -32.68
C LEU A 24 -40.52 10.63 -32.72
N VAL A 25 -40.82 11.90 -33.01
CA VAL A 25 -39.85 13.00 -32.85
C VAL A 25 -39.79 13.32 -31.35
N ALA A 26 -38.81 12.77 -30.66
CA ALA A 26 -38.47 13.17 -29.29
C ALA A 26 -37.57 14.41 -29.37
N THR A 27 -38.08 15.56 -28.94
CA THR A 27 -37.25 16.74 -28.63
C THR A 27 -36.42 16.41 -27.40
N ALA A 28 -35.19 15.95 -27.61
CA ALA A 28 -34.22 15.81 -26.54
C ALA A 28 -33.78 17.20 -26.06
N SER A 29 -34.26 17.61 -24.89
CA SER A 29 -33.59 18.69 -24.14
C SER A 29 -32.19 18.19 -23.77
N PRO A 30 -31.12 18.98 -23.99
CA PRO A 30 -29.79 18.57 -23.56
C PRO A 30 -29.79 18.41 -22.04
N ALA A 31 -29.29 17.26 -21.57
CA ALA A 31 -29.01 17.05 -20.16
C ALA A 31 -28.07 18.17 -19.67
N PRO A 32 -28.23 18.69 -18.44
CA PRO A 32 -27.26 19.62 -17.91
C PRO A 32 -25.91 18.89 -17.85
N ALA A 33 -24.90 19.47 -18.50
CA ALA A 33 -23.54 18.98 -18.40
C ALA A 33 -23.16 18.86 -16.92
N ALA A 34 -22.60 17.71 -16.53
CA ALA A 34 -21.86 17.62 -15.27
C ALA A 34 -20.84 18.78 -15.22
N PRO A 35 -20.57 19.37 -14.05
CA PRO A 35 -19.60 20.46 -13.96
C PRO A 35 -18.30 20.01 -14.62
N GLY A 36 -17.84 20.78 -15.62
CA GLY A 36 -16.64 20.47 -16.38
C GLY A 36 -15.39 20.58 -15.53
N GLY A 37 -15.12 19.54 -14.73
CA GLY A 37 -13.79 19.30 -14.20
C GLY A 37 -12.83 19.15 -15.36
N THR A 38 -11.69 19.83 -15.30
CA THR A 38 -10.66 19.71 -16.33
C THR A 38 -10.12 18.27 -16.30
N PRO A 39 -10.01 17.56 -17.43
CA PRO A 39 -9.50 16.18 -17.44
C PRO A 39 -8.07 16.13 -16.89
N ASP A 40 -7.74 15.18 -16.02
CA ASP A 40 -6.39 14.91 -15.51
C ASP A 40 -5.63 16.14 -14.95
N PRO A 41 -6.17 16.82 -13.92
CA PRO A 41 -5.57 18.04 -13.36
C PRO A 41 -4.15 17.83 -12.80
N MET A 42 -3.88 16.71 -12.14
CA MET A 42 -2.59 16.50 -11.47
C MET A 42 -1.46 16.14 -12.45
N ASN A 43 -1.75 15.35 -13.50
CA ASN A 43 -0.80 15.08 -14.59
C ASN A 43 -0.39 16.38 -15.29
N ARG A 44 -1.34 17.28 -15.54
CA ARG A 44 -1.03 18.60 -16.10
C ARG A 44 -0.18 19.44 -15.15
N ALA A 45 -0.49 19.44 -13.86
CA ALA A 45 0.31 20.14 -12.86
C ALA A 45 1.77 19.66 -12.87
N PHE A 46 1.99 18.33 -12.86
CA PHE A 46 3.33 17.75 -12.97
C PHE A 46 4.03 18.14 -14.28
N ALA A 47 3.36 18.05 -15.43
CA ALA A 47 3.93 18.40 -16.72
C ALA A 47 4.30 19.90 -16.81
N ARG A 48 3.43 20.78 -16.30
CA ARG A 48 3.66 22.23 -16.26
C ARG A 48 4.82 22.58 -15.34
N ALA A 49 4.86 21.99 -14.14
CA ALA A 49 5.93 22.24 -13.19
C ALA A 49 7.29 21.75 -13.70
N ALA A 50 7.31 20.55 -14.30
CA ALA A 50 8.49 19.99 -14.97
C ALA A 50 9.00 20.93 -16.08
N ALA A 51 8.12 21.38 -16.98
CA ALA A 51 8.50 22.28 -18.07
C ALA A 51 8.96 23.66 -17.58
N ARG A 52 8.35 24.19 -16.51
CA ARG A 52 8.68 25.53 -15.98
C ARG A 52 10.02 25.55 -15.26
N TYR A 53 10.34 24.51 -14.51
CA TYR A 53 11.53 24.45 -13.66
C TYR A 53 12.62 23.54 -14.21
N ASP A 54 12.38 22.92 -15.37
CA ASP A 54 13.35 22.06 -16.05
C ASP A 54 13.85 20.96 -15.08
N VAL A 55 12.83 20.25 -14.56
CA VAL A 55 12.91 19.08 -13.66
C VAL A 55 12.23 17.92 -14.39
N PRO A 56 12.78 16.69 -14.39
CA PRO A 56 12.11 15.55 -15.00
C PRO A 56 10.73 15.29 -14.39
N ARG A 57 9.68 15.22 -15.22
CA ARG A 57 8.29 15.04 -14.75
C ARG A 57 8.11 13.78 -13.89
N ASP A 58 8.74 12.69 -14.29
CA ASP A 58 8.63 11.41 -13.59
C ASP A 58 9.35 11.42 -12.23
N LEU A 59 10.46 12.16 -12.13
CA LEU A 59 11.13 12.42 -10.86
C LEU A 59 10.20 13.20 -9.92
N LEU A 60 9.57 14.25 -10.43
CA LEU A 60 8.66 15.09 -9.64
C LEU A 60 7.45 14.29 -9.14
N ALA A 61 6.87 13.42 -9.98
CA ALA A 61 5.79 12.53 -9.59
C ALA A 61 6.24 11.46 -8.57
N ALA A 62 7.46 10.92 -8.72
CA ALA A 62 8.02 9.96 -7.76
C ALA A 62 8.30 10.61 -6.39
N VAL A 63 8.77 11.86 -6.37
CA VAL A 63 8.91 12.67 -5.15
C VAL A 63 7.55 12.89 -4.51
N GLY A 64 6.55 13.40 -5.25
CA GLY A 64 5.21 13.61 -4.70
C GLY A 64 4.55 12.32 -4.19
N TYR A 65 4.83 11.19 -4.83
CA TYR A 65 4.40 9.90 -4.31
C TYR A 65 5.16 9.50 -3.04
N GLY A 66 6.49 9.65 -2.99
CA GLY A 66 7.26 9.35 -1.77
C GLY A 66 6.94 10.26 -0.59
N GLU A 67 6.46 11.47 -0.84
CA GLU A 67 6.07 12.42 0.21
C GLU A 67 4.69 12.11 0.79
N THR A 68 3.69 11.89 -0.07
CA THR A 68 2.28 11.88 0.34
C THR A 68 1.41 10.85 -0.39
N HIS A 69 2.00 9.91 -1.13
CA HIS A 69 1.28 9.07 -2.08
C HIS A 69 0.39 9.86 -3.05
N LEU A 70 0.82 11.09 -3.39
CA LEU A 70 0.09 12.04 -4.23
C LEU A 70 -1.21 12.59 -3.61
N ASP A 71 -1.32 12.57 -2.28
CA ASP A 71 -2.44 13.17 -1.54
C ASP A 71 -2.08 14.58 -1.04
N GLY A 72 -2.91 15.56 -1.41
CA GLY A 72 -2.80 16.93 -0.89
C GLY A 72 -3.31 17.10 0.55
N HIS A 73 -3.88 16.06 1.16
CA HIS A 73 -4.46 16.02 2.50
C HIS A 73 -5.41 17.19 2.80
N SER A 74 -6.17 17.62 1.77
CA SER A 74 -7.06 18.80 1.82
C SER A 74 -6.39 20.06 2.38
N GLY A 75 -5.08 20.21 2.19
CA GLY A 75 -4.26 21.32 2.66
C GLY A 75 -4.05 21.39 4.17
N ARG A 76 -4.39 20.32 4.91
CA ARG A 76 -4.08 20.20 6.34
C ARG A 76 -2.59 19.85 6.52
N PRO A 77 -1.93 20.36 7.59
CA PRO A 77 -0.54 20.03 7.85
C PRO A 77 -0.36 18.60 8.33
N SER A 78 0.76 17.99 7.97
CA SER A 78 1.31 16.83 8.69
C SER A 78 1.80 17.24 10.09
N GLN A 79 2.18 16.26 10.93
CA GLN A 79 2.80 16.57 12.23
C GLN A 79 4.07 17.42 12.12
N ALA A 80 4.87 17.18 11.08
CA ALA A 80 6.07 17.97 10.78
C ALA A 80 5.78 19.40 10.24
N GLY A 81 4.51 19.77 10.02
CA GLY A 81 4.14 21.04 9.39
C GLY A 81 4.35 21.07 7.88
N GLY A 82 4.30 19.90 7.22
CA GLY A 82 4.34 19.77 5.76
C GLY A 82 2.93 19.81 5.14
N TYR A 83 2.84 20.32 3.92
CA TYR A 83 1.55 20.58 3.25
C TYR A 83 1.55 20.12 1.79
N GLY A 84 0.39 19.60 1.35
CA GLY A 84 0.11 19.26 -0.05
C GLY A 84 0.92 18.08 -0.58
N VAL A 85 0.74 17.78 -1.87
CA VAL A 85 1.32 16.62 -2.57
C VAL A 85 2.84 16.52 -2.43
N MET A 86 3.52 17.66 -2.42
CA MET A 86 4.98 17.77 -2.35
C MET A 86 5.49 17.99 -0.92
N HIS A 87 4.63 17.91 0.10
CA HIS A 87 4.99 18.08 1.52
C HIS A 87 5.86 19.32 1.79
N LEU A 88 5.44 20.48 1.31
CA LEU A 88 6.17 21.73 1.56
C LEU A 88 6.07 22.10 3.05
N VAL A 89 7.21 22.18 3.73
CA VAL A 89 7.32 22.26 5.19
C VAL A 89 7.51 23.70 5.66
N SER A 90 6.78 24.06 6.72
CA SER A 90 6.96 25.31 7.47
C SER A 90 7.09 24.99 8.95
N ASN A 91 8.32 24.80 9.43
CA ASN A 91 8.65 24.62 10.84
C ASN A 91 10.00 25.30 11.17
N PRO A 92 10.48 25.30 12.44
CA PRO A 92 11.72 26.02 12.81
C PRO A 92 13.03 25.52 12.17
N VAL A 93 13.01 24.39 11.45
CA VAL A 93 14.22 23.74 10.91
C VAL A 93 14.12 23.56 9.39
N ASN A 94 12.94 23.26 8.87
CA ASN A 94 12.67 23.15 7.44
C ASN A 94 11.66 24.22 7.00
N HIS A 95 12.09 25.04 6.05
CA HIS A 95 11.37 26.20 5.52
C HIS A 95 11.08 26.04 4.01
N SER A 96 10.90 24.81 3.52
CA SER A 96 10.66 24.56 2.09
C SER A 96 9.37 25.20 1.58
N LEU A 97 8.35 25.43 2.42
CA LEU A 97 7.16 26.20 2.06
C LEU A 97 7.47 27.67 1.82
N GLU A 98 8.25 28.32 2.69
CA GLU A 98 8.71 29.69 2.50
C GLU A 98 9.61 29.81 1.26
N LYS A 99 10.53 28.87 1.06
CA LYS A 99 11.40 28.82 -0.11
C LYS A 99 10.58 28.67 -1.39
N ALA A 100 9.59 27.78 -1.41
CA ALA A 100 8.66 27.63 -2.52
C ALA A 100 7.92 28.94 -2.84
N ALA A 101 7.36 29.61 -1.82
CA ALA A 101 6.67 30.89 -2.01
C ALA A 101 7.57 31.96 -2.65
N GLN A 102 8.83 32.03 -2.21
CA GLN A 102 9.81 32.95 -2.77
C GLN A 102 10.15 32.63 -4.23
N LEU A 103 10.33 31.34 -4.56
CA LEU A 103 10.75 30.91 -5.89
C LEU A 103 9.63 30.92 -6.93
N THR A 104 8.38 30.72 -6.52
CA THR A 104 7.23 30.69 -7.42
C THR A 104 6.51 32.03 -7.54
N GLY A 105 6.57 32.85 -6.49
CA GLY A 105 5.74 34.05 -6.30
C GLY A 105 4.32 33.76 -5.77
N GLU A 106 3.99 32.49 -5.54
CA GLU A 106 2.70 32.07 -4.98
C GLU A 106 2.61 32.38 -3.48
N SER A 107 1.41 32.63 -2.96
CA SER A 107 1.26 32.83 -1.53
C SER A 107 1.42 31.51 -0.76
N ARG A 108 1.86 31.59 0.50
CA ARG A 108 1.89 30.42 1.39
C ARG A 108 0.51 29.79 1.59
N ALA A 109 -0.58 30.55 1.42
CA ALA A 109 -1.93 30.02 1.53
C ALA A 109 -2.28 29.14 0.31
N GLU A 110 -1.96 29.62 -0.89
CA GLU A 110 -2.15 28.86 -2.14
C GLU A 110 -1.31 27.59 -2.15
N LEU A 111 -0.02 27.68 -1.80
CA LEU A 111 0.87 26.52 -1.71
C LEU A 111 0.41 25.44 -0.72
N ARG A 112 -0.41 25.80 0.27
CA ARG A 112 -0.97 24.84 1.23
C ARG A 112 -2.22 24.14 0.69
N GLN A 113 -3.07 24.87 -0.02
CA GLN A 113 -4.43 24.42 -0.35
C GLN A 113 -4.58 23.94 -1.80
N ASP A 114 -3.86 24.57 -2.73
CA ASP A 114 -3.97 24.28 -4.15
C ASP A 114 -2.91 23.26 -4.58
N THR A 115 -3.38 22.16 -5.18
CA THR A 115 -2.52 21.03 -5.57
C THR A 115 -1.54 21.44 -6.68
N GLU A 116 -1.96 22.25 -7.64
CA GLU A 116 -1.09 22.67 -8.74
C GLU A 116 0.00 23.63 -8.27
N ALA A 117 -0.37 24.62 -7.44
CA ALA A 117 0.57 25.53 -6.80
C ALA A 117 1.58 24.76 -5.94
N ASN A 118 1.12 23.77 -5.17
CA ASN A 118 2.00 22.94 -4.34
C ASN A 118 3.01 22.13 -5.18
N ILE A 119 2.56 21.51 -6.28
CA ILE A 119 3.44 20.80 -7.23
C ILE A 119 4.46 21.76 -7.88
N LEU A 120 4.02 22.95 -8.28
CA LEU A 120 4.92 24.01 -8.77
C LEU A 120 5.95 24.43 -7.73
N GLY A 121 5.54 24.59 -6.47
CA GLY A 121 6.42 24.91 -5.35
C GLY A 121 7.47 23.84 -5.10
N GLY A 122 7.06 22.57 -5.11
CA GLY A 122 7.98 21.43 -4.97
C GLY A 122 9.01 21.37 -6.10
N ALA A 123 8.57 21.55 -7.35
CA ALA A 123 9.48 21.60 -8.50
C ALA A 123 10.48 22.77 -8.40
N ALA A 124 10.03 23.95 -7.96
CA ALA A 124 10.88 25.10 -7.77
C ALA A 124 11.97 24.85 -6.71
N VAL A 125 11.60 24.22 -5.59
CA VAL A 125 12.54 23.87 -4.52
C VAL A 125 13.55 22.82 -4.99
N LEU A 126 13.11 21.75 -5.67
CA LEU A 126 14.01 20.76 -6.28
C LEU A 126 14.99 21.40 -7.25
N ARG A 127 14.48 22.26 -8.15
CA ARG A 127 15.32 22.98 -9.11
C ARG A 127 16.35 23.86 -8.42
N SER A 128 15.95 24.58 -7.38
CA SER A 128 16.89 25.40 -6.60
C SER A 128 18.01 24.55 -5.97
N HIS A 129 17.73 23.32 -5.54
CA HIS A 129 18.79 22.43 -5.05
C HIS A 129 19.71 21.94 -6.15
N ALA A 130 19.19 21.63 -7.35
CA ALA A 130 20.00 21.29 -8.51
C ALA A 130 20.91 22.46 -8.93
N ASP A 131 20.40 23.69 -8.95
CA ASP A 131 21.20 24.89 -9.24
C ASP A 131 22.29 25.12 -8.17
N GLU A 132 21.98 24.91 -6.88
CA GLU A 132 22.95 24.99 -5.78
C GLU A 132 24.04 23.89 -5.84
N LEU A 133 23.72 22.76 -6.49
CA LEU A 133 24.66 21.67 -6.75
C LEU A 133 25.48 21.90 -8.03
N GLY A 134 25.09 22.88 -8.85
CA GLY A 134 25.78 23.23 -10.08
C GLY A 134 25.39 22.39 -11.29
N LEU A 135 24.27 21.66 -11.24
CA LEU A 135 23.82 20.85 -12.37
C LEU A 135 23.56 21.72 -13.60
N ASP A 136 24.19 21.41 -14.72
CA ASP A 136 23.95 22.07 -15.99
C ASP A 136 22.70 21.54 -16.72
N GLY A 137 22.45 21.98 -17.95
CA GLY A 137 21.27 21.56 -18.71
C GLY A 137 21.28 20.07 -19.07
N ASP A 138 22.43 19.55 -19.48
CA ASP A 138 22.58 18.16 -19.90
C ASP A 138 22.49 17.23 -18.68
N GLU A 139 23.07 17.64 -17.55
CA GLU A 139 22.94 16.92 -16.28
C GLU A 139 21.50 16.92 -15.76
N ARG A 140 20.73 17.99 -15.98
CA ARG A 140 19.30 18.01 -15.59
C ARG A 140 18.41 17.13 -16.46
N ASP A 141 18.82 16.84 -17.69
CA ASP A 141 18.15 15.85 -18.54
C ASP A 141 18.45 14.40 -18.11
N ASP A 142 19.54 14.18 -17.37
CA ASP A 142 19.86 12.89 -16.75
C ASP A 142 19.19 12.74 -15.37
N ILE A 143 18.25 11.81 -15.26
CA ILE A 143 17.55 11.56 -14.00
C ILE A 143 18.49 11.08 -12.89
N ASP A 144 19.62 10.46 -13.19
CA ASP A 144 20.54 9.92 -12.20
C ASP A 144 21.35 11.01 -11.47
N ALA A 145 21.63 12.13 -12.14
CA ALA A 145 22.31 13.30 -11.58
C ALA A 145 21.48 14.02 -10.50
N TRP A 146 20.15 13.86 -10.51
CA TRP A 146 19.25 14.51 -9.54
C TRP A 146 19.34 13.95 -8.12
N TYR A 147 20.02 12.84 -7.88
CA TYR A 147 19.99 12.14 -6.60
C TYR A 147 20.37 13.05 -5.41
N PRO A 148 21.45 13.86 -5.48
CA PRO A 148 21.79 14.75 -4.37
C PRO A 148 20.76 15.88 -4.18
N ALA A 149 20.08 16.33 -5.23
CA ALA A 149 19.02 17.35 -5.12
C ALA A 149 17.78 16.78 -4.44
N VAL A 150 17.39 15.54 -4.77
CA VAL A 150 16.31 14.80 -4.11
C VAL A 150 16.65 14.55 -2.64
N ALA A 151 17.89 14.16 -2.34
CA ALA A 151 18.34 13.96 -0.97
C ALA A 151 18.23 15.26 -0.14
N ARG A 152 18.61 16.42 -0.72
CA ARG A 152 18.44 17.73 -0.07
C ARG A 152 16.97 18.12 0.13
N TYR A 153 16.10 17.70 -0.78
CA TYR A 153 14.67 17.99 -0.72
C TYR A 153 14.01 17.49 0.57
N SER A 154 14.48 16.35 1.09
CA SER A 154 13.98 15.77 2.34
C SER A 154 14.17 16.68 3.56
N GLY A 155 15.00 17.72 3.45
CA GLY A 155 15.37 18.60 4.57
C GLY A 155 16.18 17.90 5.66
N ALA A 156 16.74 16.72 5.37
CA ALA A 156 17.59 15.96 6.27
C ALA A 156 19.03 15.91 5.73
N GLU A 157 19.96 15.35 6.53
CA GLU A 157 21.36 15.20 6.15
C GLU A 157 21.81 13.74 6.26
N GLY A 158 22.95 13.43 5.61
CA GLY A 158 23.62 12.13 5.72
C GLY A 158 22.73 10.95 5.32
N THR A 159 22.71 9.91 6.16
CA THR A 159 22.00 8.65 5.90
C THR A 159 20.49 8.88 5.71
N VAL A 160 19.88 9.83 6.40
CA VAL A 160 18.42 10.07 6.27
C VAL A 160 18.07 10.66 4.91
N ALA A 161 18.88 11.62 4.45
CA ALA A 161 18.75 12.19 3.11
C ALA A 161 18.94 11.11 2.02
N ALA A 162 19.92 10.21 2.22
CA ALA A 162 20.14 9.08 1.31
C ALA A 162 18.95 8.11 1.29
N LEU A 163 18.40 7.73 2.45
CA LEU A 163 17.23 6.84 2.54
C LEU A 163 16.01 7.42 1.83
N TYR A 164 15.80 8.73 1.96
CA TYR A 164 14.74 9.43 1.25
C TYR A 164 14.93 9.32 -0.27
N ALA A 165 16.11 9.69 -0.77
CA ALA A 165 16.41 9.63 -2.19
C ALA A 165 16.33 8.20 -2.73
N ASP A 166 16.84 7.20 -2.01
CA ASP A 166 16.75 5.79 -2.38
C ASP A 166 15.30 5.33 -2.56
N THR A 167 14.39 5.82 -1.72
CA THR A 167 12.95 5.51 -1.83
C THR A 167 12.39 6.08 -3.14
N VAL A 168 12.68 7.34 -3.46
CA VAL A 168 12.26 7.98 -4.72
C VAL A 168 12.83 7.24 -5.94
N TYR A 169 14.12 6.86 -5.90
CA TYR A 169 14.75 6.12 -6.99
C TYR A 169 14.24 4.69 -7.13
N THR A 170 13.74 4.08 -6.05
CA THR A 170 13.03 2.80 -6.13
C THR A 170 11.73 2.93 -6.94
N PHE A 171 10.96 4.00 -6.75
CA PHE A 171 9.76 4.26 -7.57
C PHE A 171 10.10 4.52 -9.05
N LEU A 172 11.20 5.21 -9.33
CA LEU A 172 11.69 5.38 -10.70
C LEU A 172 12.13 4.04 -11.32
N ALA A 173 12.83 3.21 -10.55
CA ALA A 173 13.32 1.91 -10.99
C ALA A 173 12.18 0.96 -11.35
N GLN A 174 11.21 0.82 -10.43
CA GLN A 174 10.12 -0.16 -10.53
C GLN A 174 8.92 0.37 -11.33
N GLY A 175 8.86 1.69 -11.53
CA GLY A 175 7.67 2.37 -12.00
C GLY A 175 6.63 2.50 -10.90
N LEU A 176 5.72 3.44 -11.08
CA LEU A 176 4.65 3.76 -10.13
C LEU A 176 3.34 3.88 -10.89
N ARG A 177 2.26 3.36 -10.32
CA ARG A 177 0.89 3.62 -10.77
C ARG A 177 0.02 3.91 -9.55
N ALA A 178 -0.54 5.11 -9.51
CA ALA A 178 -1.47 5.54 -8.47
C ALA A 178 -2.74 6.07 -9.11
N THR A 179 -3.87 5.89 -8.43
CA THR A 179 -5.13 6.54 -8.80
C THR A 179 -5.45 7.55 -7.71
N VAL A 180 -5.52 8.82 -8.09
CA VAL A 180 -5.77 9.93 -7.16
C VAL A 180 -7.26 10.29 -7.13
N ALA A 181 -7.62 11.22 -6.25
CA ALA A 181 -8.99 11.72 -6.13
C ALA A 181 -9.55 12.14 -7.50
N GLY A 182 -10.79 11.73 -7.80
CA GLY A 182 -11.41 11.94 -9.12
C GLY A 182 -11.11 10.85 -10.15
N GLY A 183 -10.36 9.80 -9.79
CA GLY A 183 -10.10 8.65 -10.66
C GLY A 183 -8.99 8.86 -11.69
N GLU A 184 -8.30 10.00 -11.62
CA GLU A 184 -7.13 10.30 -12.44
C GLU A 184 -6.01 9.30 -12.13
N ARG A 185 -5.35 8.79 -13.17
CA ARG A 185 -4.22 7.87 -13.03
C ARG A 185 -2.91 8.62 -13.20
N ILE A 186 -2.05 8.54 -12.19
CA ILE A 186 -0.67 9.00 -12.26
C ILE A 186 0.21 7.78 -12.48
N ALA A 187 1.02 7.82 -13.54
CA ALA A 187 1.96 6.76 -13.85
C ALA A 187 3.37 7.33 -14.00
N VAL A 188 4.36 6.56 -13.53
CA VAL A 188 5.78 6.73 -13.82
C VAL A 188 6.24 5.42 -14.46
N ALA A 189 6.85 5.51 -15.63
CA ALA A 189 7.35 4.32 -16.31
C ALA A 189 8.59 3.79 -15.58
N SER A 190 8.63 2.48 -15.34
CA SER A 190 9.82 1.79 -14.84
C SER A 190 10.99 2.01 -15.79
N ARG A 191 12.16 2.33 -15.25
CA ARG A 191 13.39 2.51 -16.02
C ARG A 191 14.58 2.00 -15.22
N PRO A 192 15.67 1.53 -15.85
CA PRO A 192 16.94 1.40 -15.16
C PRO A 192 17.36 2.76 -14.58
N VAL A 193 17.89 2.77 -13.37
CA VAL A 193 18.47 3.95 -12.71
C VAL A 193 19.84 3.58 -12.14
N ALA A 194 20.78 4.51 -12.22
CA ALA A 194 22.12 4.42 -11.67
C ALA A 194 22.43 5.71 -10.88
N PRO A 195 21.71 5.99 -9.78
CA PRO A 195 21.75 7.28 -9.08
C PRO A 195 23.18 7.74 -8.73
N GLU A 196 23.47 9.00 -9.04
CA GLU A 196 24.77 9.62 -8.73
C GLU A 196 24.83 10.05 -7.25
N LYS A 197 25.05 9.08 -6.36
CA LYS A 197 24.98 9.31 -4.92
C LYS A 197 26.06 10.24 -4.37
N GLY A 198 27.17 10.42 -5.08
CA GLY A 198 28.29 11.26 -4.66
C GLY A 198 28.73 10.94 -3.22
N ALA A 199 28.83 11.97 -2.37
CA ALA A 199 29.20 11.82 -0.96
C ALA A 199 28.22 10.96 -0.15
N LEU A 200 26.94 10.86 -0.57
CA LEU A 200 25.92 10.07 0.11
C LEU A 200 26.07 8.56 -0.10
N ALA A 201 26.88 8.12 -1.07
CA ALA A 201 27.22 6.70 -1.23
C ALA A 201 27.82 6.10 0.06
N SER A 202 28.61 6.90 0.79
CA SER A 202 29.21 6.50 2.07
C SER A 202 28.22 6.46 3.24
N ALA A 203 27.07 7.13 3.10
CA ALA A 203 26.02 7.17 4.11
C ALA A 203 25.07 5.95 4.03
N GLU A 204 25.16 5.15 2.96
CA GLU A 204 24.36 3.93 2.74
C GLU A 204 24.65 2.81 3.74
N THR A 205 25.84 2.79 4.34
CA THR A 205 26.10 1.93 5.50
C THR A 205 25.39 2.48 6.73
N ALA A 206 24.06 2.50 6.71
CA ALA A 206 23.27 2.59 7.92
C ALA A 206 23.73 1.45 8.84
N ALA A 207 24.22 1.81 10.04
CA ALA A 207 24.59 0.80 11.01
C ALA A 207 23.40 -0.14 11.24
N GLN A 208 23.63 -1.43 11.42
CA GLN A 208 22.54 -2.33 11.78
C GLN A 208 21.98 -1.94 13.14
N SER A 209 20.67 -2.08 13.30
CA SER A 209 20.00 -1.84 14.57
C SER A 209 20.64 -2.71 15.66
N PRO A 210 21.01 -2.11 16.79
CA PRO A 210 21.64 -2.84 17.88
C PRO A 210 20.69 -3.72 18.69
N ASP A 211 19.37 -3.49 18.63
CA ASP A 211 18.39 -4.24 19.43
C ASP A 211 17.45 -5.14 18.57
N TYR A 212 17.32 -4.84 17.27
CA TYR A 212 16.60 -5.66 16.29
C TYR A 212 17.38 -5.73 14.96
N PRO A 213 18.29 -6.72 14.78
CA PRO A 213 19.24 -6.75 13.67
C PRO A 213 18.70 -6.55 12.25
N PRO A 214 17.47 -6.96 11.89
CA PRO A 214 16.90 -6.67 10.57
C PRO A 214 16.64 -5.18 10.30
N ALA A 215 16.55 -4.33 11.32
CA ALA A 215 16.33 -2.89 11.15
C ALA A 215 17.64 -2.13 10.88
N LYS A 216 17.50 -0.97 10.24
CA LYS A 216 18.55 0.05 10.17
C LYS A 216 18.65 0.83 11.49
N TRP A 217 19.78 1.44 11.78
CA TRP A 217 19.96 2.34 12.92
C TRP A 217 20.12 3.78 12.45
N VAL A 218 19.24 4.66 12.93
CA VAL A 218 19.34 6.11 12.76
C VAL A 218 18.93 6.77 14.07
N ALA A 219 19.88 7.24 14.86
CA ALA A 219 19.58 7.80 16.17
C ALA A 219 18.65 9.03 16.11
N ALA A 220 17.63 9.06 16.97
CA ALA A 220 16.88 10.26 17.29
C ALA A 220 17.75 11.28 18.04
N ALA A 221 17.33 12.55 18.07
CA ALA A 221 18.04 13.56 18.85
C ALA A 221 18.04 13.20 20.35
N SER A 222 19.19 13.37 21.02
CA SER A 222 19.33 13.08 22.46
C SER A 222 18.36 13.86 23.36
N GLY A 223 17.82 14.98 22.87
CA GLY A 223 16.79 15.77 23.54
C GLY A 223 15.36 15.25 23.40
N ASN A 224 15.14 14.18 22.62
CA ASN A 224 13.83 13.60 22.29
C ASN A 224 13.57 12.24 22.96
N TYR A 225 14.47 11.78 23.83
CA TYR A 225 14.28 10.58 24.65
C TYR A 225 15.05 10.73 25.97
N ALA A 226 14.74 9.89 26.96
CA ALA A 226 15.52 9.81 28.20
C ALA A 226 16.43 8.58 28.18
N THR A 227 17.67 8.73 28.66
CA THR A 227 18.58 7.59 28.82
C THR A 227 18.10 6.69 29.95
N GLY A 228 18.04 5.39 29.71
CA GLY A 228 17.51 4.40 30.64
C GLY A 228 15.99 4.39 30.71
N ARG A 229 15.48 3.53 31.61
CA ARG A 229 14.06 3.32 31.87
C ARG A 229 13.79 3.27 33.36
N SER A 230 12.67 3.84 33.78
CA SER A 230 12.21 3.81 35.17
C SER A 230 11.20 2.69 35.45
N ALA A 231 10.71 1.99 34.42
CA ALA A 231 9.83 0.84 34.54
C ALA A 231 10.24 -0.29 33.57
N SER A 232 9.81 -1.51 33.89
CA SER A 232 9.96 -2.66 32.99
C SER A 232 9.10 -2.49 31.75
N VAL A 233 9.63 -2.89 30.60
CA VAL A 233 8.84 -2.95 29.36
C VAL A 233 7.76 -4.01 29.53
N ASP A 234 6.50 -3.62 29.38
CA ASP A 234 5.34 -4.51 29.46
C ASP A 234 4.39 -4.36 28.28
N LYS A 235 4.63 -3.41 27.37
CA LYS A 235 3.74 -3.12 26.22
C LYS A 235 4.50 -2.78 24.94
N VAL A 236 3.86 -3.07 23.81
CA VAL A 236 4.20 -2.51 22.50
C VAL A 236 3.04 -1.60 22.07
N ILE A 237 3.36 -0.37 21.65
CA ILE A 237 2.36 0.61 21.21
C ILE A 237 2.53 0.87 19.72
N ILE A 238 1.45 0.66 18.97
CA ILE A 238 1.37 0.88 17.53
C ILE A 238 0.86 2.30 17.27
N HIS A 239 1.62 3.05 16.49
CA HIS A 239 1.31 4.43 16.07
C HIS A 239 1.20 4.53 14.56
N VAL A 240 0.50 5.56 14.08
CA VAL A 240 0.51 5.99 12.68
C VAL A 240 0.97 7.44 12.63
N MET A 241 2.01 7.71 11.83
CA MET A 241 2.79 8.94 11.92
C MET A 241 2.09 10.19 11.38
N GLN A 242 1.02 10.04 10.57
CA GLN A 242 0.37 11.15 9.84
C GLN A 242 1.34 11.89 8.92
N GLY A 243 2.10 11.12 8.13
CA GLY A 243 3.20 11.60 7.29
C GLY A 243 4.03 10.48 6.66
N SER A 244 5.21 10.83 6.15
CA SER A 244 6.14 9.93 5.47
C SER A 244 7.24 9.38 6.39
N TYR A 245 7.79 8.22 6.02
CA TYR A 245 8.83 7.49 6.75
C TYR A 245 10.07 8.36 6.98
N ALA A 246 10.59 8.98 5.92
CA ALA A 246 11.74 9.87 6.00
C ALA A 246 11.41 11.16 6.77
N GLY A 247 10.21 11.72 6.57
CA GLY A 247 9.75 12.90 7.31
C GLY A 247 9.70 12.66 8.82
N THR A 248 9.26 11.47 9.26
CA THR A 248 9.23 11.07 10.67
C THR A 248 10.63 10.89 11.25
N ILE A 249 11.53 10.24 10.51
CA ILE A 249 12.93 10.09 10.92
C ILE A 249 13.57 11.48 11.10
N SER A 250 13.40 12.38 10.14
CA SER A 250 13.88 13.77 10.23
C SER A 250 13.28 14.50 11.44
N TRP A 251 11.97 14.35 11.68
CA TRP A 251 11.28 14.96 12.81
C TRP A 251 11.80 14.49 14.17
N PHE A 252 12.17 13.22 14.31
CA PHE A 252 12.76 12.67 15.53
C PHE A 252 14.23 13.09 15.74
N GLN A 253 14.92 13.54 14.68
CA GLN A 253 16.25 14.16 14.77
C GLN A 253 16.18 15.67 15.08
N ASN A 254 15.01 16.28 14.97
CA ASN A 254 14.81 17.65 15.43
C ASN A 254 14.65 17.70 16.96
N SER A 255 15.69 18.11 17.69
CA SER A 255 15.66 18.20 19.15
C SER A 255 14.58 19.14 19.73
N ALA A 256 13.99 20.02 18.91
CA ALA A 256 12.89 20.90 19.31
C ALA A 256 11.52 20.19 19.30
N SER A 257 11.40 19.04 18.61
CA SER A 257 10.12 18.31 18.50
C SER A 257 9.69 17.67 19.82
N LYS A 258 10.66 17.27 20.67
CA LYS A 258 10.42 16.61 21.96
C LYS A 258 9.58 15.34 21.86
N VAL A 259 9.64 14.66 20.71
CA VAL A 259 8.95 13.40 20.44
C VAL A 259 9.88 12.41 19.74
N SER A 260 9.69 11.13 19.99
CA SER A 260 10.39 10.02 19.34
C SER A 260 9.66 8.70 19.54
N SER A 261 9.90 7.72 18.67
CA SER A 261 9.57 6.31 18.89
C SER A 261 10.83 5.44 18.88
N HIS A 262 10.71 4.17 19.26
CA HIS A 262 11.84 3.25 19.20
C HIS A 262 12.07 2.79 17.76
N TYR A 263 11.00 2.57 16.99
CA TYR A 263 11.05 2.08 15.62
C TYR A 263 10.10 2.84 14.69
N VAL A 264 10.46 2.91 13.42
CA VAL A 264 9.66 3.47 12.32
C VAL A 264 9.58 2.43 11.20
N VAL A 265 8.40 2.27 10.58
CA VAL A 265 8.13 1.27 9.52
C VAL A 265 7.61 1.96 8.26
N ARG A 266 8.26 1.71 7.12
CA ARG A 266 7.88 2.24 5.81
C ARG A 266 6.71 1.45 5.21
N SER A 267 5.77 2.16 4.60
CA SER A 267 4.56 1.61 3.97
C SER A 267 4.89 0.80 2.72
N SER A 268 5.74 1.32 1.84
CA SER A 268 5.94 0.74 0.51
C SER A 268 6.52 -0.69 0.52
N ASP A 269 7.44 -0.98 1.44
CA ASP A 269 8.20 -2.24 1.46
C ASP A 269 8.44 -2.82 2.87
N GLY A 270 7.92 -2.17 3.92
CA GLY A 270 8.08 -2.64 5.29
C GLY A 270 9.47 -2.42 5.87
N GLU A 271 10.31 -1.54 5.30
CA GLU A 271 11.61 -1.24 5.90
C GLU A 271 11.46 -0.71 7.33
N VAL A 272 12.30 -1.20 8.24
CA VAL A 272 12.29 -0.83 9.66
C VAL A 272 13.56 -0.05 10.00
N THR A 273 13.41 1.09 10.66
CA THR A 273 14.52 1.85 11.26
C THR A 273 14.31 1.96 12.76
N GLN A 274 15.31 1.55 13.54
CA GLN A 274 15.39 1.81 14.96
C GLN A 274 16.01 3.19 15.20
N MET A 275 15.36 3.99 16.06
CA MET A 275 15.77 5.36 16.37
C MET A 275 16.12 5.63 17.82
N VAL A 276 15.53 4.89 18.75
CA VAL A 276 15.87 4.92 20.17
C VAL A 276 16.16 3.50 20.61
N ARG A 277 17.22 3.32 21.42
CA ARG A 277 17.58 2.01 21.97
C ARG A 277 16.46 1.50 22.85
N ASP A 278 16.20 0.20 22.85
CA ASP A 278 15.12 -0.38 23.68
C ASP A 278 15.33 -0.14 25.19
N LYS A 279 16.60 -0.01 25.60
CA LYS A 279 16.99 0.29 27.00
C LYS A 279 16.67 1.72 27.44
N ASP A 280 16.43 2.62 26.49
CA ASP A 280 16.16 4.04 26.72
C ASP A 280 14.65 4.29 26.60
N THR A 281 14.18 5.46 27.04
CA THR A 281 12.74 5.81 27.05
C THR A 281 12.44 6.82 25.95
N ALA A 282 11.88 6.35 24.82
CA ALA A 282 11.37 7.22 23.77
C ALA A 282 10.12 8.02 24.22
N TYR A 283 9.87 9.16 23.58
CA TYR A 283 8.77 10.07 23.93
C TYR A 283 7.61 9.93 22.92
N HIS A 284 6.77 8.89 23.08
CA HIS A 284 5.71 8.55 22.11
C HIS A 284 4.29 8.42 22.68
N ALA A 285 4.12 8.11 23.97
CA ALA A 285 2.84 7.76 24.59
C ALA A 285 2.70 8.29 26.03
N LYS A 286 3.17 9.50 26.29
CA LYS A 286 3.00 10.22 27.57
C LYS A 286 3.39 9.37 28.79
N SER A 287 2.44 9.02 29.65
CA SER A 287 2.67 8.24 30.88
C SER A 287 3.11 6.80 30.61
N ALA A 288 2.81 6.25 29.43
CA ALA A 288 3.18 4.89 29.04
C ALA A 288 4.62 4.78 28.52
N ASN A 289 5.32 5.91 28.26
CA ASN A 289 6.69 5.93 27.73
C ASN A 289 7.62 4.97 28.50
N ALA A 290 7.62 5.08 29.83
CA ALA A 290 8.56 4.36 30.69
C ALA A 290 8.37 2.84 30.70
N SER A 291 7.21 2.31 30.27
CA SER A 291 6.90 0.87 30.29
C SER A 291 6.60 0.28 28.89
N SER A 292 6.75 1.05 27.82
CA SER A 292 6.35 0.58 26.48
C SER A 292 7.36 0.87 25.38
N LEU A 293 7.33 0.06 24.33
CA LEU A 293 8.10 0.28 23.10
C LEU A 293 7.15 0.75 21.99
N GLY A 294 7.30 2.00 21.53
CA GLY A 294 6.54 2.56 20.41
C GLY A 294 7.11 2.23 19.02
N ILE A 295 6.20 1.88 18.09
CA ILE A 295 6.47 1.64 16.65
C ILE A 295 5.58 2.57 15.81
N GLU A 296 6.20 3.42 15.00
CA GLU A 296 5.54 4.37 14.10
C GLU A 296 5.37 3.79 12.69
N HIS A 297 4.18 3.90 12.11
CA HIS A 297 3.87 3.38 10.78
C HIS A 297 3.56 4.51 9.82
N GLU A 298 4.17 4.45 8.64
CA GLU A 298 3.97 5.43 7.58
C GLU A 298 2.53 5.52 7.09
N GLY A 299 2.05 6.76 6.91
CA GLY A 299 0.75 7.06 6.33
C GLY A 299 -0.21 7.81 7.24
N TYR A 300 -1.48 7.75 6.86
CA TYR A 300 -2.58 8.54 7.44
C TYR A 300 -3.72 7.63 7.87
N ILE A 301 -4.29 7.87 9.06
CA ILE A 301 -5.28 6.97 9.67
C ILE A 301 -6.59 6.85 8.88
N ASP A 302 -6.91 7.85 8.06
CA ASP A 302 -8.13 7.97 7.26
C ASP A 302 -8.00 7.33 5.87
N ASP A 303 -6.81 6.88 5.48
CA ASP A 303 -6.56 6.21 4.20
C ASP A 303 -5.99 4.79 4.41
N PRO A 304 -6.79 3.73 4.22
CA PRO A 304 -6.34 2.35 4.39
C PRO A 304 -5.30 1.91 3.34
N SER A 305 -5.07 2.67 2.26
CA SER A 305 -4.11 2.32 1.22
C SER A 305 -2.66 2.31 1.72
N TRP A 306 -2.38 3.03 2.82
CA TRP A 306 -1.08 3.07 3.49
C TRP A 306 -0.76 1.82 4.31
N PHE A 307 -1.76 1.03 4.70
CA PHE A 307 -1.56 -0.16 5.53
C PHE A 307 -1.32 -1.39 4.66
N THR A 308 -0.13 -1.42 4.07
CA THR A 308 0.28 -2.45 3.12
C THR A 308 0.65 -3.77 3.81
N ASP A 309 0.66 -4.85 3.04
CA ASP A 309 1.10 -6.15 3.51
C ASP A 309 2.57 -6.18 3.98
N PRO A 310 3.54 -5.59 3.25
CA PRO A 310 4.93 -5.48 3.73
C PRO A 310 5.04 -4.76 5.07
N MET A 311 4.33 -3.64 5.25
CA MET A 311 4.32 -2.91 6.53
C MET A 311 3.82 -3.80 7.67
N TYR A 312 2.65 -4.43 7.50
CA TYR A 312 2.07 -5.31 8.52
C TYR A 312 3.02 -6.43 8.93
N ARG A 313 3.65 -7.09 7.95
CA ARG A 313 4.57 -8.21 8.19
C ARG A 313 5.83 -7.79 8.93
N SER A 314 6.49 -6.73 8.46
CA SER A 314 7.71 -6.24 9.11
C SER A 314 7.45 -5.75 10.52
N SER A 315 6.36 -5.00 10.71
CA SER A 315 5.93 -4.55 12.03
C SER A 315 5.57 -5.70 12.95
N ALA A 316 4.84 -6.70 12.46
CA ALA A 316 4.45 -7.85 13.27
C ALA A 316 5.64 -8.72 13.66
N ALA A 317 6.62 -8.90 12.76
CA ALA A 317 7.87 -9.60 13.05
C ALA A 317 8.69 -8.86 14.14
N LEU A 318 8.78 -7.52 14.03
CA LEU A 318 9.37 -6.68 15.06
C LEU A 318 8.63 -6.83 16.40
N THR A 319 7.31 -6.68 16.42
CA THR A 319 6.50 -6.81 17.63
C THR A 319 6.64 -8.20 18.26
N ALA A 320 6.63 -9.27 17.47
CA ALA A 320 6.87 -10.63 17.95
C ALA A 320 8.26 -10.78 18.59
N HIS A 321 9.31 -10.19 17.98
CA HIS A 321 10.67 -10.14 18.55
C HIS A 321 10.69 -9.39 19.88
N LEU A 322 10.08 -8.21 19.95
CA LEU A 322 10.00 -7.42 21.18
C LEU A 322 9.24 -8.17 22.28
N CYS A 323 8.11 -8.78 21.95
CA CYS A 323 7.35 -9.59 22.89
C CYS A 323 8.17 -10.76 23.45
N ASN A 324 8.86 -11.50 22.57
CA ASN A 324 9.71 -12.62 22.99
C ASN A 324 10.88 -12.13 23.86
N ARG A 325 11.51 -11.01 23.50
CA ARG A 325 12.68 -10.45 24.19
C ARG A 325 12.34 -9.95 25.59
N TYR A 326 11.19 -9.31 25.75
CA TYR A 326 10.78 -8.65 27.00
C TYR A 326 9.75 -9.45 27.81
N GLY A 327 9.33 -10.62 27.32
CA GLY A 327 8.33 -11.46 27.99
C GLY A 327 6.92 -10.86 27.98
N ILE A 328 6.60 -10.06 26.96
CA ILE A 328 5.29 -9.41 26.81
C ILE A 328 4.30 -10.42 26.21
N PRO A 329 3.13 -10.65 26.82
CA PRO A 329 2.09 -11.47 26.21
C PRO A 329 1.66 -10.94 24.84
N LYS A 330 1.51 -11.83 23.85
CA LYS A 330 1.11 -11.47 22.48
C LYS A 330 -0.42 -11.34 22.37
N ASP A 331 -0.99 -10.43 23.14
CA ASP A 331 -2.43 -10.17 23.17
C ASP A 331 -2.75 -8.67 23.06
N ARG A 332 -4.04 -8.35 22.90
CA ARG A 332 -4.52 -6.97 22.74
C ARG A 332 -4.54 -6.15 24.03
N SER A 333 -4.19 -6.73 25.17
CA SER A 333 -4.01 -5.97 26.41
C SER A 333 -2.58 -5.46 26.58
N HIS A 334 -1.61 -6.02 25.84
CA HIS A 334 -0.20 -5.62 25.88
C HIS A 334 0.34 -5.07 24.56
N ILE A 335 -0.24 -5.48 23.42
CA ILE A 335 0.00 -4.87 22.12
C ILE A 335 -1.21 -3.98 21.84
N ILE A 336 -1.03 -2.67 21.96
CA ILE A 336 -2.12 -1.69 21.93
C ILE A 336 -1.88 -0.62 20.87
N GLY A 337 -2.93 0.05 20.44
CA GLY A 337 -2.85 1.29 19.68
C GLY A 337 -2.57 2.48 20.60
N HIS A 338 -2.03 3.56 20.04
CA HIS A 338 -1.79 4.78 20.82
C HIS A 338 -3.07 5.36 21.44
N SER A 339 -4.19 5.29 20.73
CA SER A 339 -5.54 5.64 21.21
C SER A 339 -6.01 4.83 22.43
N GLU A 340 -5.42 3.67 22.69
CA GLU A 340 -5.74 2.80 23.83
C GLU A 340 -4.77 3.03 25.00
N ALA A 341 -3.73 3.84 24.82
CA ALA A 341 -2.75 4.14 25.85
C ALA A 341 -3.34 5.02 26.97
N PRO A 342 -3.00 4.77 28.25
CA PRO A 342 -3.56 5.53 29.37
C PRO A 342 -3.27 7.04 29.30
N GLY A 343 -4.32 7.85 29.49
CA GLY A 343 -4.20 9.31 29.54
C GLY A 343 -3.93 9.97 28.18
N ASN A 344 -4.26 9.27 27.09
CA ASN A 344 -4.06 9.77 25.74
C ASN A 344 -5.34 10.34 25.11
N ASP A 345 -5.17 11.25 24.15
CA ASP A 345 -6.21 11.92 23.37
C ASP A 345 -6.03 11.73 21.85
N HIS A 346 -5.10 10.86 21.44
CA HIS A 346 -4.87 10.55 20.03
C HIS A 346 -5.83 9.48 19.51
N THR A 347 -5.95 9.40 18.19
CA THR A 347 -6.87 8.52 17.47
C THR A 347 -6.17 7.39 16.70
N ASP A 348 -4.83 7.39 16.64
CA ASP A 348 -4.06 6.39 15.90
C ASP A 348 -3.97 5.04 16.66
N PRO A 349 -3.83 3.90 15.95
CA PRO A 349 -3.64 3.75 14.49
C PRO A 349 -4.92 3.88 13.65
N GLY A 350 -6.05 4.22 14.27
CA GLY A 350 -7.32 4.49 13.58
C GLY A 350 -8.11 3.23 13.22
N ALA A 351 -9.35 3.45 12.76
CA ALA A 351 -10.30 2.37 12.47
C ALA A 351 -9.90 1.50 11.27
N ASN A 352 -9.03 2.01 10.41
CA ASN A 352 -8.54 1.32 9.22
C ASN A 352 -7.39 0.34 9.52
N TRP A 353 -6.80 0.38 10.72
CA TRP A 353 -5.77 -0.59 11.11
C TRP A 353 -6.39 -1.96 11.40
N ASN A 354 -6.04 -2.96 10.60
CA ASN A 354 -6.53 -4.32 10.73
C ASN A 354 -5.83 -5.08 11.87
N TRP A 355 -6.34 -4.89 13.09
CA TRP A 355 -5.83 -5.56 14.29
C TRP A 355 -5.87 -7.08 14.20
N THR A 356 -6.91 -7.66 13.60
CA THR A 356 -7.03 -9.11 13.45
C THR A 356 -5.86 -9.67 12.63
N TYR A 357 -5.62 -9.06 11.46
CA TYR A 357 -4.52 -9.45 10.59
C TYR A 357 -3.16 -9.25 11.26
N TYR A 358 -2.96 -8.10 11.90
CA TYR A 358 -1.72 -7.80 12.60
C TYR A 358 -1.41 -8.80 13.72
N MET A 359 -2.40 -9.11 14.57
CA MET A 359 -2.22 -10.03 15.69
C MET A 359 -1.98 -11.48 15.24
N GLN A 360 -2.57 -11.91 14.12
CA GLN A 360 -2.26 -13.21 13.50
C GLN A 360 -0.77 -13.30 13.11
N LEU A 361 -0.25 -12.26 12.46
CA LEU A 361 1.17 -12.19 12.09
C LEU A 361 2.07 -12.20 13.34
N VAL A 362 1.73 -11.44 14.38
CA VAL A 362 2.51 -11.35 15.63
C VAL A 362 2.56 -12.69 16.38
N ALA A 363 1.44 -13.43 16.39
CA ALA A 363 1.34 -14.73 17.06
C ALA A 363 2.23 -15.81 16.42
N GLY A 364 2.77 -15.56 15.22
CA GLY A 364 3.60 -16.52 14.49
C GLY A 364 2.93 -17.08 13.24
N GLY A 365 1.70 -16.64 12.91
CA GLY A 365 1.03 -17.00 11.65
C GLY A 365 1.73 -16.45 10.38
N GLY A 366 2.84 -15.74 10.54
CA GLY A 366 3.66 -15.19 9.45
C GLY A 366 5.13 -15.60 9.45
N SER A 367 5.63 -16.35 10.45
CA SER A 367 7.01 -16.85 10.43
C SER A 367 7.03 -18.28 9.88
N GLY A 368 7.20 -18.41 8.57
CA GLY A 368 7.56 -19.63 7.82
C GLY A 368 7.04 -20.97 8.35
N SER A 369 5.96 -21.48 7.75
CA SER A 369 5.59 -22.91 7.58
C SER A 369 4.08 -23.22 7.66
N GLU A 370 3.18 -22.25 7.84
CA GLU A 370 1.72 -22.55 7.82
C GLU A 370 1.03 -22.29 6.48
N THR A 371 1.55 -21.40 5.63
CA THR A 371 0.98 -21.23 4.28
C THR A 371 1.18 -22.50 3.44
N ASP A 372 2.28 -23.24 3.63
CA ASP A 372 2.49 -24.51 2.93
C ASP A 372 1.51 -25.61 3.40
N ASP A 373 1.01 -25.58 4.64
CA ASP A 373 -0.01 -26.52 5.16
C ASP A 373 -1.42 -26.30 4.55
N LEU A 374 -1.65 -25.15 3.91
CA LEU A 374 -2.88 -24.91 3.14
C LEU A 374 -2.78 -25.36 1.69
N SER A 375 -1.63 -25.85 1.24
CA SER A 375 -1.37 -26.21 -0.15
C SER A 375 -1.59 -27.70 -0.35
N PHE A 376 -2.63 -28.05 -1.12
CA PHE A 376 -2.96 -29.43 -1.45
C PHE A 376 -3.00 -29.60 -2.96
N ASP A 377 -2.71 -30.80 -3.45
CA ASP A 377 -2.83 -31.12 -4.88
C ASP A 377 -4.26 -30.88 -5.41
N SER A 378 -5.25 -31.02 -4.53
CA SER A 378 -6.64 -30.67 -4.81
C SER A 378 -7.38 -30.28 -3.53
N TYR A 379 -8.42 -29.47 -3.65
CA TYR A 379 -9.31 -29.10 -2.55
C TYR A 379 -10.62 -29.88 -2.66
N ALA A 380 -10.69 -31.00 -1.95
CA ALA A 380 -11.85 -31.89 -1.98
C ALA A 380 -13.02 -31.31 -1.17
N THR A 381 -14.24 -31.71 -1.52
CA THR A 381 -15.45 -31.29 -0.81
C THR A 381 -15.41 -31.75 0.66
N GLN A 382 -15.50 -30.80 1.60
CA GLN A 382 -15.57 -31.09 3.04
C GLN A 382 -16.99 -30.89 3.58
N LYS A 383 -17.44 -31.79 4.45
CA LYS A 383 -18.78 -31.75 5.06
C LYS A 383 -18.77 -32.46 6.40
N THR A 384 -19.89 -32.41 7.13
CA THR A 384 -20.02 -33.17 8.40
C THR A 384 -19.58 -34.63 8.24
N GLY A 385 -18.69 -35.07 9.12
CA GLY A 385 -18.08 -36.39 9.09
C GLY A 385 -16.77 -36.49 8.30
N SER A 386 -16.40 -35.47 7.52
CA SER A 386 -15.04 -35.33 6.99
C SER A 386 -14.03 -35.21 8.12
N ALA A 387 -12.81 -35.70 7.89
CA ALA A 387 -11.68 -35.53 8.79
C ALA A 387 -10.36 -35.38 8.04
N GLY A 388 -9.34 -34.80 8.69
CA GLY A 388 -7.97 -34.71 8.20
C GLY A 388 -7.48 -33.30 7.90
N ALA A 389 -6.35 -33.20 7.19
CA ALA A 389 -5.63 -31.94 6.97
C ALA A 389 -6.48 -30.85 6.29
N GLN A 390 -7.32 -31.22 5.31
CA GLN A 390 -8.21 -30.23 4.67
C GLN A 390 -9.30 -29.71 5.59
N VAL A 391 -9.76 -30.51 6.57
CA VAL A 391 -10.70 -30.02 7.59
C VAL A 391 -10.00 -29.06 8.54
N LYS A 392 -8.75 -29.35 8.94
CA LYS A 392 -7.94 -28.39 9.71
C LYS A 392 -7.76 -27.08 8.94
N ALA A 393 -7.46 -27.15 7.66
CA ALA A 393 -7.36 -25.97 6.80
C ALA A 393 -8.68 -25.17 6.75
N VAL A 394 -9.84 -25.83 6.63
CA VAL A 394 -11.15 -25.15 6.72
C VAL A 394 -11.32 -24.47 8.07
N GLN A 395 -11.05 -25.17 9.17
CA GLN A 395 -11.20 -24.63 10.52
C GLN A 395 -10.24 -23.44 10.74
N GLN A 396 -8.99 -23.56 10.32
CA GLN A 396 -8.01 -22.47 10.40
C GLN A 396 -8.46 -21.25 9.58
N LEU A 397 -8.83 -21.44 8.31
CA LEU A 397 -9.27 -20.34 7.44
C LEU A 397 -10.56 -19.66 7.92
N LEU A 398 -11.46 -20.39 8.57
CA LEU A 398 -12.68 -19.83 9.17
C LEU A 398 -12.34 -19.03 10.42
N HIS A 399 -11.53 -19.60 11.32
CA HIS A 399 -11.05 -18.93 12.51
C HIS A 399 -10.31 -17.64 12.17
N ASP A 400 -9.42 -17.68 11.18
CA ASP A 400 -8.66 -16.51 10.73
C ASP A 400 -9.53 -15.41 10.11
N GLN A 401 -10.73 -15.78 9.65
CA GLN A 401 -11.73 -14.84 9.13
C GLN A 401 -12.78 -14.44 10.17
N GLY A 402 -12.55 -14.74 11.45
CA GLY A 402 -13.41 -14.32 12.56
C GLY A 402 -14.68 -15.17 12.74
N TYR A 403 -14.71 -16.38 12.20
CA TYR A 403 -15.76 -17.36 12.46
C TYR A 403 -15.32 -18.33 13.56
N GLU A 404 -16.28 -19.01 14.19
CA GLU A 404 -16.04 -19.90 15.34
C GLU A 404 -16.26 -21.37 14.96
N PRO A 405 -15.31 -22.04 14.29
CA PRO A 405 -15.47 -23.42 13.83
C PRO A 405 -15.28 -24.47 14.94
N GLY A 406 -15.00 -24.04 16.16
CA GLY A 406 -14.56 -24.89 17.27
C GLY A 406 -13.04 -25.13 17.24
N ALA A 407 -12.59 -26.21 17.88
CA ALA A 407 -11.17 -26.58 17.87
C ALA A 407 -10.69 -26.91 16.45
N VAL A 408 -9.45 -26.52 16.11
CA VAL A 408 -8.77 -26.87 14.86
C VAL A 408 -8.21 -28.31 14.96
N ASP A 409 -9.10 -29.26 15.16
CA ASP A 409 -8.78 -30.67 15.43
C ASP A 409 -8.77 -31.54 14.16
N GLY A 410 -9.26 -31.00 13.04
CA GLY A 410 -9.41 -31.73 11.79
C GLY A 410 -10.64 -32.63 11.75
N LEU A 411 -11.63 -32.41 12.60
CA LEU A 411 -12.91 -33.12 12.62
C LEU A 411 -14.03 -32.16 12.23
N PHE A 412 -14.75 -32.46 11.14
CA PHE A 412 -15.79 -31.58 10.65
C PHE A 412 -17.08 -31.80 11.46
N GLY A 413 -17.13 -31.19 12.64
CA GLY A 413 -18.22 -31.26 13.59
C GLY A 413 -19.34 -30.25 13.33
N THR A 414 -20.27 -30.16 14.29
CA THR A 414 -21.41 -29.23 14.26
C THR A 414 -20.96 -27.78 14.31
N ALA A 415 -19.96 -27.43 15.13
CA ALA A 415 -19.40 -26.08 15.19
C ALA A 415 -18.78 -25.65 13.85
N THR A 416 -17.96 -26.50 13.24
CA THR A 416 -17.37 -26.25 11.92
C THR A 416 -18.45 -26.09 10.85
N LYS A 417 -19.49 -26.93 10.85
CA LYS A 417 -20.64 -26.76 9.94
C LYS A 417 -21.32 -25.40 10.12
N SER A 418 -21.62 -25.00 11.35
CA SER A 418 -22.26 -23.71 11.64
C SER A 418 -21.39 -22.53 11.17
N ALA A 419 -20.07 -22.59 11.41
CA ALA A 419 -19.14 -21.58 10.93
C ALA A 419 -19.09 -21.51 9.39
N VAL A 420 -19.11 -22.65 8.70
CA VAL A 420 -19.20 -22.69 7.23
C VAL A 420 -20.50 -22.07 6.74
N GLN A 421 -21.65 -22.36 7.38
CA GLN A 421 -22.93 -21.78 7.00
C GLN A 421 -22.96 -20.26 7.21
N ALA A 422 -22.39 -19.77 8.31
CA ALA A 422 -22.24 -18.34 8.57
C ALA A 422 -21.36 -17.69 7.49
N PHE A 423 -20.19 -18.28 7.19
CA PHE A 423 -19.30 -17.81 6.13
C PHE A 423 -20.00 -17.77 4.78
N GLN A 424 -20.64 -18.86 4.37
CA GLN A 424 -21.37 -18.95 3.11
C GLN A 424 -22.45 -17.86 3.01
N THR A 425 -23.21 -17.63 4.10
CA THR A 425 -24.23 -16.58 4.18
C THR A 425 -23.62 -15.20 3.95
N THR A 426 -22.53 -14.86 4.65
CA THR A 426 -21.84 -13.57 4.49
C THR A 426 -21.30 -13.37 3.07
N ARG A 427 -20.86 -14.44 2.40
CA ARG A 427 -20.31 -14.38 1.05
C ARG A 427 -21.35 -14.49 -0.07
N GLY A 428 -22.64 -14.62 0.27
CA GLY A 428 -23.71 -14.82 -0.71
C GLY A 428 -23.65 -16.18 -1.44
N LEU A 429 -23.02 -17.18 -0.82
CA LEU A 429 -22.97 -18.56 -1.30
C LEU A 429 -24.17 -19.36 -0.75
N PRO A 430 -24.54 -20.49 -1.37
CA PRO A 430 -25.50 -21.41 -0.76
C PRO A 430 -25.02 -21.87 0.63
N ALA A 431 -25.81 -21.58 1.68
CA ALA A 431 -25.47 -21.86 3.08
C ALA A 431 -25.76 -23.31 3.50
N ASP A 432 -25.28 -24.28 2.71
CA ASP A 432 -25.51 -25.71 2.91
C ASP A 432 -24.57 -26.36 3.96
N GLY A 433 -23.58 -25.61 4.45
CA GLY A 433 -22.60 -26.10 5.42
C GLY A 433 -21.57 -27.06 4.84
N THR A 434 -21.49 -27.14 3.50
CA THR A 434 -20.54 -27.98 2.76
C THR A 434 -19.49 -27.11 2.07
N VAL A 435 -18.22 -27.38 2.33
CA VAL A 435 -17.11 -26.67 1.68
C VAL A 435 -16.81 -27.34 0.33
N GLY A 436 -17.56 -26.93 -0.70
CA GLY A 436 -17.27 -27.28 -2.10
C GLY A 436 -16.31 -26.27 -2.77
N ALA A 437 -16.04 -26.45 -4.06
CA ALA A 437 -15.10 -25.62 -4.83
C ALA A 437 -15.33 -24.10 -4.64
N ARG A 438 -16.59 -23.64 -4.71
CA ARG A 438 -16.94 -22.21 -4.52
C ARG A 438 -16.57 -21.69 -3.13
N THR A 439 -16.85 -22.48 -2.09
CA THR A 439 -16.52 -22.13 -0.70
C THR A 439 -15.01 -22.18 -0.48
N TRP A 440 -14.31 -23.17 -1.04
CA TRP A 440 -12.85 -23.22 -1.02
C TRP A 440 -12.21 -21.99 -1.68
N THR A 441 -12.65 -21.64 -2.88
CA THR A 441 -12.14 -20.45 -3.59
C THR A 441 -12.32 -19.18 -2.75
N ALA A 442 -13.49 -19.00 -2.14
CA ALA A 442 -13.76 -17.84 -1.30
C ALA A 442 -12.92 -17.84 -0.01
N LEU A 443 -12.77 -19.00 0.66
CA LEU A 443 -11.94 -19.12 1.87
C LEU A 443 -10.47 -18.83 1.57
N LEU A 444 -9.93 -19.44 0.52
CA LEU A 444 -8.52 -19.33 0.14
C LEU A 444 -8.14 -17.95 -0.42
N SER A 445 -9.08 -17.23 -1.03
CA SER A 445 -8.82 -15.91 -1.62
C SER A 445 -9.08 -14.73 -0.69
N ALA A 446 -9.54 -14.97 0.55
CA ALA A 446 -9.80 -13.92 1.52
C ALA A 446 -8.56 -13.06 1.82
N GLY A 447 -8.78 -11.81 2.26
CA GLY A 447 -7.72 -10.86 2.58
C GLY A 447 -7.57 -9.73 1.54
N THR A 448 -6.39 -9.12 1.51
CA THR A 448 -6.08 -7.96 0.66
C THR A 448 -6.19 -8.27 -0.84
N THR A 449 -6.34 -7.24 -1.67
CA THR A 449 -6.57 -7.38 -3.12
C THR A 449 -5.46 -6.69 -3.94
N PRO A 450 -4.17 -7.07 -3.73
CA PRO A 450 -3.06 -6.43 -4.41
C PRO A 450 -3.13 -6.67 -5.93
N GLN A 451 -2.64 -5.72 -6.72
CA GLN A 451 -2.54 -5.92 -8.16
C GLN A 451 -1.41 -6.90 -8.47
N LEU A 452 -1.74 -8.09 -8.99
CA LEU A 452 -0.75 -9.10 -9.38
C LEU A 452 -0.70 -9.27 -10.89
N SER A 453 0.49 -9.52 -11.42
CA SER A 453 0.72 -9.85 -12.82
C SER A 453 2.02 -10.67 -12.94
N GLN A 454 2.33 -11.16 -14.14
CA GLN A 454 3.52 -11.96 -14.38
C GLN A 454 4.80 -11.24 -13.88
N GLY A 455 5.62 -11.95 -13.11
CA GLY A 455 6.81 -11.42 -12.43
C GLY A 455 6.59 -11.06 -10.96
N ALA A 456 5.34 -10.95 -10.50
CA ALA A 456 5.04 -10.80 -9.07
C ALA A 456 5.48 -12.06 -8.29
N SER A 457 5.81 -11.88 -7.00
CA SER A 457 6.12 -12.99 -6.11
C SER A 457 5.63 -12.76 -4.68
N GLY A 458 5.65 -13.80 -3.86
CA GLY A 458 5.31 -13.76 -2.44
C GLY A 458 3.96 -14.39 -2.08
N ASP A 459 3.53 -14.18 -0.84
CA ASP A 459 2.38 -14.88 -0.27
C ASP A 459 1.04 -14.54 -0.93
N ALA A 460 0.89 -13.33 -1.48
CA ALA A 460 -0.28 -12.97 -2.28
C ALA A 460 -0.39 -13.83 -3.54
N VAL A 461 0.74 -14.20 -4.15
CA VAL A 461 0.78 -15.11 -5.29
C VAL A 461 0.48 -16.54 -4.86
N LYS A 462 1.03 -17.02 -3.74
CA LYS A 462 0.66 -18.34 -3.18
C LYS A 462 -0.84 -18.43 -2.93
N ARG A 463 -1.42 -17.39 -2.34
CA ARG A 463 -2.87 -17.28 -2.07
C ARG A 463 -3.69 -17.35 -3.36
N LEU A 464 -3.28 -16.61 -4.39
CA LEU A 464 -3.87 -16.68 -5.72
C LEU A 464 -3.79 -18.10 -6.31
N GLN A 465 -2.62 -18.74 -6.26
CA GLN A 465 -2.38 -20.08 -6.82
C GLN A 465 -3.28 -21.14 -6.15
N ARG A 466 -3.47 -21.07 -4.83
CA ARG A 466 -4.41 -21.94 -4.10
C ARG A 466 -5.86 -21.68 -4.50
N ALA A 467 -6.28 -20.42 -4.55
CA ALA A 467 -7.63 -20.04 -4.93
C ALA A 467 -7.97 -20.46 -6.37
N LEU A 468 -7.03 -20.29 -7.31
CA LEU A 468 -7.17 -20.75 -8.69
C LEU A 468 -7.23 -22.27 -8.78
N THR A 469 -6.41 -22.99 -7.98
CA THR A 469 -6.47 -24.45 -7.91
C THR A 469 -7.86 -24.93 -7.47
N ALA A 470 -8.44 -24.31 -6.45
CA ALA A 470 -9.80 -24.59 -6.00
C ALA A 470 -10.86 -24.22 -7.05
N ALA A 471 -10.73 -23.06 -7.70
CA ALA A 471 -11.73 -22.54 -8.64
C ALA A 471 -11.77 -23.28 -9.98
N LEU A 472 -10.60 -23.72 -10.46
CA LEU A 472 -10.43 -24.38 -11.75
C LEU A 472 -10.43 -25.91 -11.64
N GLY A 473 -10.20 -26.45 -10.45
CA GLY A 473 -10.03 -27.89 -10.25
C GLY A 473 -8.75 -28.45 -10.90
N ALA A 474 -7.80 -27.59 -11.25
CA ALA A 474 -6.53 -27.93 -11.86
C ALA A 474 -5.40 -27.38 -11.00
N THR A 475 -4.45 -28.25 -10.62
CA THR A 475 -3.37 -27.91 -9.69
C THR A 475 -2.41 -26.88 -10.29
N LEU A 476 -2.19 -25.80 -9.57
CA LEU A 476 -1.05 -24.90 -9.79
C LEU A 476 0.03 -25.19 -8.74
N ALA A 477 1.29 -25.12 -9.14
CA ALA A 477 2.39 -25.06 -8.19
C ALA A 477 2.18 -23.82 -7.29
N VAL A 478 2.25 -24.02 -5.97
CA VAL A 478 2.11 -22.94 -4.97
C VAL A 478 3.50 -22.46 -4.55
N ASP A 479 4.28 -22.04 -5.54
CA ASP A 479 5.68 -21.59 -5.37
C ASP A 479 5.78 -20.11 -5.00
N GLY A 480 4.67 -19.38 -5.01
CA GLY A 480 4.64 -17.94 -4.77
C GLY A 480 5.29 -17.13 -5.88
N THR A 481 5.50 -17.70 -7.07
CA THR A 481 6.03 -17.02 -8.25
C THR A 481 4.94 -16.92 -9.31
N PHE A 482 4.62 -15.70 -9.73
CA PHE A 482 3.63 -15.46 -10.78
C PHE A 482 4.32 -15.65 -12.14
N GLY A 483 4.57 -16.92 -12.49
CA GLY A 483 5.15 -17.32 -13.76
C GLY A 483 4.12 -17.53 -14.87
N PRO A 484 4.56 -18.00 -16.06
CA PRO A 484 3.68 -18.23 -17.21
C PRO A 484 2.51 -19.18 -16.94
N ALA A 485 2.69 -20.17 -16.04
CA ALA A 485 1.62 -21.08 -15.65
C ALA A 485 0.52 -20.36 -14.84
N THR A 486 0.88 -19.46 -13.94
CA THR A 486 -0.06 -18.64 -13.17
C THR A 486 -0.77 -17.63 -14.08
N ASP A 487 -0.07 -16.97 -15.01
CA ASP A 487 -0.69 -16.09 -16.02
C ASP A 487 -1.73 -16.85 -16.87
N THR A 488 -1.39 -18.05 -17.34
CA THR A 488 -2.30 -18.90 -18.10
C THR A 488 -3.56 -19.23 -17.29
N ALA A 489 -3.41 -19.61 -16.01
CA ALA A 489 -4.54 -19.91 -15.14
C ALA A 489 -5.40 -18.68 -14.84
N VAL A 490 -4.80 -17.51 -14.62
CA VAL A 490 -5.53 -16.25 -14.41
C VAL A 490 -6.35 -15.91 -15.64
N ARG A 491 -5.76 -15.94 -16.84
CA ARG A 491 -6.49 -15.68 -18.09
C ARG A 491 -7.61 -16.70 -18.32
N GLY A 492 -7.34 -17.97 -18.01
CA GLY A 492 -8.34 -19.05 -18.06
C GLY A 492 -9.52 -18.78 -17.13
N TYR A 493 -9.25 -18.41 -15.88
CA TYR A 493 -10.25 -18.03 -14.89
C TYR A 493 -11.05 -16.81 -15.33
N GLN A 494 -10.37 -15.72 -15.73
CA GLN A 494 -11.00 -14.50 -16.23
C GLN A 494 -11.96 -14.80 -17.38
N LYS A 495 -11.51 -15.58 -18.37
CA LYS A 495 -12.34 -16.01 -19.49
C LYS A 495 -13.55 -16.82 -19.03
N ALA A 496 -13.36 -17.81 -18.14
CA ALA A 496 -14.42 -18.66 -17.63
C ALA A 496 -15.46 -17.89 -16.78
N ARG A 497 -15.09 -16.73 -16.23
CA ARG A 497 -15.96 -15.89 -15.41
C ARG A 497 -16.47 -14.63 -16.13
N GLY A 498 -16.15 -14.46 -17.41
CA GLY A 498 -16.58 -13.30 -18.19
C GLY A 498 -15.96 -11.99 -17.71
N LEU A 499 -14.74 -12.04 -17.16
CA LEU A 499 -13.94 -10.88 -16.80
C LEU A 499 -13.06 -10.45 -17.99
N THR A 500 -12.48 -9.25 -17.91
CA THR A 500 -11.43 -8.81 -18.85
C THR A 500 -10.25 -9.79 -18.81
N VAL A 501 -9.85 -10.32 -19.97
CA VAL A 501 -8.80 -11.34 -20.08
C VAL A 501 -7.44 -10.68 -20.32
N ASP A 502 -6.93 -10.01 -19.29
CA ASP A 502 -5.67 -9.24 -19.36
C ASP A 502 -4.50 -9.90 -18.61
N GLY A 503 -4.75 -10.99 -17.87
CA GLY A 503 -3.74 -11.67 -17.04
C GLY A 503 -3.36 -10.90 -15.77
N HIS A 504 -4.02 -9.77 -15.49
CA HIS A 504 -3.82 -8.97 -14.30
C HIS A 504 -4.87 -9.31 -13.26
N VAL A 505 -4.43 -9.65 -12.04
CA VAL A 505 -5.33 -9.88 -10.92
C VAL A 505 -5.56 -8.56 -10.21
N GLY A 506 -6.50 -7.78 -10.73
CA GLY A 506 -7.01 -6.55 -10.13
C GLY A 506 -8.27 -6.76 -9.28
N PRO A 507 -8.91 -5.66 -8.83
CA PRO A 507 -10.09 -5.69 -7.95
C PRO A 507 -11.21 -6.63 -8.43
N ASP A 508 -11.54 -6.62 -9.73
CA ASP A 508 -12.61 -7.45 -10.28
C ASP A 508 -12.29 -8.96 -10.22
N THR A 509 -11.03 -9.33 -10.45
CA THR A 509 -10.60 -10.73 -10.39
C THR A 509 -10.59 -11.21 -8.93
N TRP A 510 -10.11 -10.38 -8.01
CA TRP A 510 -10.18 -10.68 -6.58
C TRP A 510 -11.62 -10.78 -6.07
N ALA A 511 -12.50 -9.86 -6.45
CA ALA A 511 -13.91 -9.89 -6.07
C ALA A 511 -14.61 -11.16 -6.58
N ALA A 512 -14.28 -11.61 -7.80
CA ALA A 512 -14.79 -12.87 -8.33
C ALA A 512 -14.31 -14.09 -7.51
N LEU A 513 -13.01 -14.16 -7.19
CA LEU A 513 -12.46 -15.24 -6.36
C LEU A 513 -13.08 -15.23 -4.94
N GLN A 514 -13.17 -14.07 -4.31
CA GLN A 514 -13.66 -13.91 -2.93
C GLN A 514 -15.16 -14.15 -2.80
N SER A 515 -15.92 -14.00 -3.89
CA SER A 515 -17.34 -14.41 -3.97
C SER A 515 -17.53 -15.87 -4.39
N GLY A 516 -16.43 -16.64 -4.52
CA GLY A 516 -16.46 -18.06 -4.86
C GLY A 516 -17.01 -18.31 -6.27
N ARG A 517 -16.75 -17.41 -7.22
CA ARG A 517 -17.23 -17.52 -8.60
C ARG A 517 -16.45 -18.52 -9.43
#